data_AF-A0A5M8RY36-F1
#
_entry.id   AF-A0A5M8RY36-F1
#
_cell.length_a   1.000
_cell.length_b   1.000
_cell.length_c   1.000
_cell.angle_alpha   90.00
_cell.angle_beta   90.00
_cell.angle_gamma   90.00
#
_symmetry.space_group_name_H-M   'P 1'
#
loop_
_entity.id
_entity.type
_entity.pdbx_description
1 polymer ?
#
loop_
_entity_poly.entity_id
_entity_poly.type
_entity_poly.pdbx_seq_one_letter_code
_entity_poly.pdbx_strand_id
1 'polypeptide(L)'
;MNEPKKKLPNNKQELLSHDNYEMYNLDLLRKVFPRIIDDYNSSVGRTQRKFQIRDVIALYFYLLSYVDGTHTLKNGDENDRFGASFPGRQKIASELGIAESRIKKLVDILLANGLLLDVRDVWIGTNRYKWYFVSFCPRISDDGYIVSEEGEEIVPDPSVYE
;
A
#
# COMPACT_ATOMS: atom_id res chain seq x y z
N MET A 1 -1.84 27.88 -18.27
CA MET A 1 -2.52 26.56 -18.32
C MET A 1 -2.40 26.00 -16.92
N ASN A 2 -3.52 25.71 -16.24
CA ASN A 2 -3.47 25.03 -14.95
C ASN A 2 -3.01 23.60 -15.21
N GLU A 3 -1.92 23.19 -14.55
CA GLU A 3 -1.51 21.79 -14.56
C GLU A 3 -2.67 20.93 -14.03
N PRO A 4 -3.05 19.85 -14.74
CA PRO A 4 -4.08 18.95 -14.25
C PRO A 4 -3.61 18.39 -12.91
N LYS A 5 -4.38 18.63 -11.84
CA LYS A 5 -4.16 18.02 -10.52
C LYS A 5 -3.90 16.53 -10.71
N LYS A 6 -2.72 16.06 -10.32
CA LYS A 6 -2.35 14.66 -10.40
C LYS A 6 -3.29 13.84 -9.50
N LYS A 7 -4.25 13.14 -10.11
CA LYS A 7 -5.33 12.43 -9.39
C LYS A 7 -4.92 11.06 -8.86
N LEU A 8 -3.85 10.49 -9.41
CA LEU A 8 -3.26 9.24 -8.96
C LEU A 8 -1.77 9.42 -8.72
N PRO A 9 -1.20 8.79 -7.70
CA PRO A 9 0.22 8.87 -7.40
C PRO A 9 1.12 8.32 -8.52
N ASN A 10 0.67 7.28 -9.23
CA ASN A 10 1.46 6.57 -10.22
C ASN A 10 0.87 6.74 -11.63
N ASN A 11 1.74 6.72 -12.65
CA ASN A 11 1.36 6.95 -14.04
C ASN A 11 1.28 5.63 -14.82
N LYS A 12 0.07 5.07 -14.99
CA LYS A 12 -0.11 3.83 -15.77
C LYS A 12 0.31 3.98 -17.24
N GLN A 13 0.32 5.20 -17.78
CA GLN A 13 0.81 5.49 -19.13
C GLN A 13 2.32 5.27 -19.26
N GLU A 14 3.07 5.55 -18.19
CA GLU A 14 4.52 5.29 -18.10
C GLU A 14 4.81 3.78 -18.13
N LEU A 15 3.90 2.94 -17.59
CA LEU A 15 4.06 1.47 -17.67
C LEU A 15 3.76 0.93 -19.07
N LEU A 16 2.81 1.53 -19.78
CA LEU A 16 2.44 1.13 -21.14
C LEU A 16 3.44 1.61 -22.19
N SER A 17 4.30 2.58 -21.86
CA SER A 17 5.34 3.10 -22.76
C SER A 17 6.65 2.30 -22.72
N HIS A 18 6.79 1.36 -21.78
CA HIS A 18 7.95 0.47 -21.70
C HIS A 18 7.63 -0.89 -22.35
N ASP A 19 8.61 -1.50 -23.01
CA ASP A 19 8.47 -2.74 -23.80
C ASP A 19 8.09 -3.98 -22.96
N ASN A 20 8.12 -3.89 -21.64
CA ASN A 20 7.79 -4.98 -20.72
C ASN A 20 6.55 -4.62 -19.89
N TYR A 21 5.40 -5.20 -20.27
CA TYR A 21 4.18 -5.10 -19.47
C TYR A 21 4.30 -5.94 -18.20
N GLU A 22 4.38 -5.29 -17.04
CA GLU A 22 4.21 -5.91 -15.74
C GLU A 22 2.88 -5.45 -15.12
N MET A 23 2.02 -6.40 -14.74
CA MET A 23 0.73 -6.09 -14.10
C MET A 23 0.92 -5.46 -12.71
N TYR A 24 2.03 -5.77 -12.06
CA TYR A 24 2.55 -5.15 -10.84
C TYR A 24 4.07 -5.22 -10.88
N ASN A 25 4.75 -4.23 -10.28
CA ASN A 25 6.21 -4.16 -10.27
C ASN A 25 6.80 -5.37 -9.53
N LEU A 26 7.50 -6.26 -10.24
CA LEU A 26 8.07 -7.50 -9.66
C LEU A 26 9.16 -7.23 -8.62
N ASP A 27 9.79 -6.05 -8.65
CA ASP A 27 10.80 -5.65 -7.66
C ASP A 27 10.21 -5.46 -6.26
N LEU A 28 8.88 -5.33 -6.14
CA LEU A 28 8.20 -5.41 -4.85
C LEU A 28 8.49 -6.75 -4.16
N LEU A 29 8.33 -7.86 -4.88
CA LEU A 29 8.55 -9.22 -4.37
C LEU A 29 10.03 -9.57 -4.26
N ARG A 30 10.88 -9.00 -5.13
CA ARG A 30 12.31 -9.35 -5.22
C ARG A 30 13.21 -8.52 -4.31
N LYS A 31 12.84 -7.27 -4.03
CA LYS A 31 13.68 -6.29 -3.31
C LYS A 31 12.96 -5.72 -2.10
N VAL A 32 11.79 -5.12 -2.29
CA VAL A 32 11.10 -4.32 -1.25
C VAL A 32 10.63 -5.19 -0.07
N PHE A 33 9.83 -6.22 -0.33
CA PHE A 33 9.32 -7.08 0.75
C PHE A 33 10.43 -7.86 1.47
N PRO A 34 11.44 -8.43 0.77
CA PRO A 34 12.61 -8.99 1.43
C PRO A 34 13.30 -8.00 2.38
N ARG A 35 13.57 -6.77 1.90
CA ARG A 35 14.20 -5.72 2.71
C ARG A 35 13.37 -5.37 3.95
N ILE A 36 12.05 -5.17 3.81
CA ILE A 36 11.15 -4.92 4.96
C ILE A 36 11.17 -6.06 5.98
N ILE A 37 11.19 -7.32 5.50
CA ILE A 37 11.25 -8.49 6.38
C ILE A 37 12.59 -8.55 7.13
N ASP A 38 13.69 -8.20 6.46
CA ASP A 38 15.03 -8.17 7.04
C ASP A 38 15.19 -7.03 8.07
N ASP A 39 14.67 -5.84 7.76
CA ASP A 39 14.61 -4.70 8.68
C ASP A 39 13.86 -5.10 9.97
N TYR A 40 12.66 -5.68 9.82
CA TYR A 40 11.88 -6.16 10.96
C TYR A 40 12.62 -7.25 11.75
N ASN A 41 13.22 -8.23 11.07
CA ASN A 41 13.94 -9.31 11.74
C ASN A 41 15.17 -8.82 12.50
N SER A 42 15.77 -7.71 12.05
CA SER A 42 16.92 -7.07 12.67
C SER A 42 16.53 -6.20 13.87
N SER A 43 15.33 -5.61 13.85
CA SER A 43 14.84 -4.80 14.97
C SER A 43 14.35 -5.65 16.16
N VAL A 44 13.85 -6.87 15.90
CA VAL A 44 13.33 -7.73 16.98
C VAL A 44 14.41 -8.62 17.59
N GLY A 45 14.47 -8.63 18.92
CA GLY A 45 15.36 -9.50 19.67
C GLY A 45 15.08 -10.99 19.44
N ARG A 46 16.13 -11.83 19.49
CA ARG A 46 16.06 -13.28 19.24
C ARG A 46 15.06 -14.05 20.11
N THR A 47 14.67 -13.49 21.25
CA THR A 47 13.83 -14.13 22.27
C THR A 47 12.36 -13.69 22.25
N GLN A 48 12.00 -12.69 21.45
CA GLN A 48 10.62 -12.19 21.37
C GLN A 48 9.75 -13.06 20.45
N ARG A 49 8.47 -13.19 20.80
CA ARG A 49 7.49 -13.83 19.91
C ARG A 49 7.37 -12.99 18.63
N LYS A 50 7.87 -13.53 17.53
CA LYS A 50 7.89 -12.83 16.25
C LYS A 50 6.48 -12.56 15.73
N PHE A 51 6.22 -11.30 15.39
CA PHE A 51 5.09 -10.90 14.57
C PHE A 51 5.27 -11.53 13.18
N GLN A 52 4.19 -12.01 12.57
CA GLN A 52 4.28 -12.67 11.25
C GLN A 52 4.34 -11.60 10.15
N ILE A 53 5.49 -10.92 10.06
CA ILE A 53 5.73 -9.79 9.14
C ILE A 53 5.40 -10.12 7.68
N ARG A 54 5.53 -11.38 7.26
CA ARG A 54 5.25 -11.86 5.88
C ARG A 54 3.82 -11.56 5.43
N ASP A 55 2.88 -11.42 6.36
CA ASP A 55 1.49 -11.07 6.06
C ASP A 55 1.35 -9.68 5.42
N VAL A 56 2.39 -8.83 5.49
CA VAL A 56 2.45 -7.53 4.82
C VAL A 56 2.31 -7.68 3.29
N ILE A 57 2.83 -8.77 2.73
CA ILE A 57 2.76 -9.07 1.30
C ILE A 57 1.31 -9.37 0.91
N ALA A 58 0.68 -10.31 1.63
CA ALA A 58 -0.69 -10.72 1.38
C ALA A 58 -1.65 -9.53 1.55
N LEU A 59 -1.46 -8.72 2.60
CA LEU A 59 -2.27 -7.53 2.83
C LEU A 59 -2.13 -6.50 1.70
N TYR A 60 -0.91 -6.21 1.24
CA TYR A 60 -0.69 -5.26 0.15
C TYR A 60 -1.42 -5.68 -1.13
N PHE A 61 -1.22 -6.91 -1.60
CA PHE A 61 -1.85 -7.39 -2.83
C PHE A 61 -3.35 -7.54 -2.70
N TYR A 62 -3.84 -7.91 -1.51
CA TYR A 62 -5.26 -7.91 -1.23
C TYR A 62 -5.84 -6.49 -1.31
N LEU A 63 -5.23 -5.49 -0.68
CA LEU A 63 -5.71 -4.11 -0.80
C LEU A 63 -5.67 -3.64 -2.25
N LEU A 64 -4.60 -3.96 -2.99
CA LEU A 64 -4.44 -3.61 -4.40
C LEU A 64 -5.58 -4.17 -5.27
N SER A 65 -6.03 -5.40 -5.03
CA SER A 65 -7.11 -6.03 -5.82
C SER A 65 -8.50 -5.40 -5.58
N TYR A 66 -8.67 -4.62 -4.51
CA TYR A 66 -9.93 -3.96 -4.15
C TYR A 66 -9.94 -2.45 -4.44
N VAL A 67 -8.93 -1.93 -5.14
CA VAL A 67 -8.88 -0.50 -5.54
C VAL A 67 -10.03 -0.16 -6.49
N ASP A 68 -10.79 0.90 -6.16
CA ASP A 68 -11.86 1.42 -7.03
C ASP A 68 -11.27 2.18 -8.21
N GLY A 69 -11.36 1.59 -9.41
CA GLY A 69 -10.95 2.21 -10.67
C GLY A 69 -11.98 3.17 -11.26
N THR A 70 -13.14 3.37 -10.62
CA THR A 70 -14.22 4.20 -11.15
C THR A 70 -13.96 5.67 -10.85
N HIS A 71 -13.46 6.42 -11.82
CA HIS A 71 -13.16 7.84 -11.65
C HIS A 71 -14.42 8.73 -11.57
N THR A 72 -15.37 8.51 -12.49
CA THR A 72 -16.60 9.30 -12.61
C THR A 72 -17.80 8.38 -12.41
N LEU A 73 -18.71 8.79 -11.55
CA LEU A 73 -19.95 8.09 -11.29
C LEU A 73 -20.90 8.20 -12.48
N LYS A 74 -21.93 7.34 -12.54
CA LYS A 74 -22.91 7.34 -13.65
C LYS A 74 -23.68 8.65 -13.78
N ASN A 75 -23.76 9.44 -12.71
CA ASN A 75 -24.42 10.74 -12.67
C ASN A 75 -23.50 11.91 -13.09
N GLY A 76 -22.23 11.64 -13.42
CA GLY A 76 -21.26 12.65 -13.85
C GLY A 76 -20.39 13.24 -12.73
N ASP A 77 -20.67 12.93 -11.46
CA ASP A 77 -19.88 13.40 -10.32
C ASP A 77 -18.55 12.66 -10.18
N GLU A 78 -17.55 13.30 -9.57
CA GLU A 78 -16.31 12.65 -9.18
C GLU A 78 -16.57 11.60 -8.09
N ASN A 79 -15.93 10.44 -8.20
CA ASN A 79 -16.01 9.42 -7.17
C ASN A 79 -14.93 9.67 -6.11
N ASP A 80 -15.35 10.05 -4.90
CA ASP A 80 -14.44 10.25 -3.76
C ASP A 80 -13.61 9.00 -3.40
N ARG A 81 -14.11 7.81 -3.79
CA ARG A 81 -13.42 6.52 -3.57
C ARG A 81 -12.42 6.18 -4.65
N PHE A 82 -12.33 6.94 -5.74
CA PHE A 82 -11.43 6.63 -6.83
C PHE A 82 -9.99 6.47 -6.32
N GLY A 83 -9.37 5.34 -6.63
CA GLY A 83 -8.02 5.00 -6.17
C GLY A 83 -7.93 4.44 -4.74
N ALA A 84 -9.04 4.39 -4.00
CA ALA A 84 -9.09 3.79 -2.67
C ALA A 84 -9.49 2.30 -2.72
N SER A 85 -8.86 1.51 -1.87
CA SER A 85 -9.31 0.19 -1.46
C SER A 85 -10.11 0.33 -0.16
N PHE A 86 -11.22 -0.38 -0.03
CA PHE A 86 -12.15 -0.22 1.11
C PHE A 86 -12.64 -1.53 1.78
N PRO A 87 -11.89 -2.66 1.77
CA PRO A 87 -12.30 -3.83 2.54
C PRO A 87 -12.23 -3.54 4.04
N GLY A 88 -13.29 -3.87 4.77
CA GLY A 88 -13.33 -3.75 6.23
C GLY A 88 -12.37 -4.73 6.93
N ARG A 89 -11.93 -4.42 8.15
CA ARG A 89 -10.99 -5.25 8.93
C ARG A 89 -11.46 -6.69 9.11
N GLN A 90 -12.74 -6.90 9.39
CA GLN A 90 -13.34 -8.25 9.51
C GLN A 90 -13.22 -9.05 8.21
N LYS A 91 -13.45 -8.40 7.07
CA LYS A 91 -13.32 -9.03 5.74
C LYS A 91 -11.86 -9.39 5.46
N ILE A 92 -10.92 -8.45 5.70
CA ILE A 92 -9.48 -8.70 5.58
C ILE A 92 -9.07 -9.90 6.46
N ALA A 93 -9.49 -9.91 7.73
CA ALA A 93 -9.14 -10.97 8.66
C ALA A 93 -9.69 -12.33 8.25
N SER A 94 -10.95 -12.38 7.84
CA SER A 94 -11.61 -13.61 7.40
C SER A 94 -11.01 -14.16 6.10
N GLU A 95 -10.68 -13.30 5.14
CA GLU A 95 -10.20 -13.74 3.81
C GLU A 95 -8.70 -14.08 3.81
N LEU A 96 -7.89 -13.38 4.62
CA LEU A 96 -6.44 -13.62 4.70
C LEU A 96 -6.02 -14.52 5.87
N GLY A 97 -6.93 -14.84 6.79
CA GLY A 97 -6.58 -15.56 8.03
C GLY A 97 -5.70 -14.76 8.99
N ILE A 98 -5.64 -13.43 8.83
CA ILE A 98 -4.86 -12.53 9.69
C ILE A 98 -5.72 -12.09 10.86
N ALA A 99 -5.21 -12.18 12.09
CA ALA A 99 -5.93 -11.66 13.25
C ALA A 99 -6.20 -10.14 13.10
N GLU A 100 -7.44 -9.69 13.36
CA GLU A 100 -7.84 -8.29 13.19
C GLU A 100 -6.93 -7.29 13.91
N SER A 101 -6.46 -7.66 15.11
CA SER A 101 -5.55 -6.85 15.92
C SER A 101 -4.20 -6.58 15.24
N ARG A 102 -3.77 -7.44 14.32
CA ARG A 102 -2.49 -7.32 13.60
C ARG A 102 -2.58 -6.43 12.37
N ILE A 103 -3.78 -6.25 11.81
CA ILE A 103 -3.98 -5.48 10.58
C ILE A 103 -3.45 -4.05 10.75
N LYS A 104 -3.67 -3.40 11.91
CA LYS A 104 -3.18 -2.03 12.13
C LYS A 104 -1.66 -1.94 11.95
N LYS A 105 -0.89 -2.79 12.62
CA LYS A 105 0.59 -2.79 12.52
C LYS A 105 1.05 -3.08 11.09
N LEU A 106 0.41 -4.01 10.37
CA LEU A 106 0.74 -4.27 8.97
C LEU A 106 0.47 -3.04 8.08
N VAL A 107 -0.64 -2.34 8.30
CA VAL A 107 -0.99 -1.10 7.58
C VAL A 107 0.02 0.01 7.87
N ASP A 108 0.41 0.17 9.14
CA ASP A 108 1.40 1.18 9.54
C ASP A 108 2.77 0.91 8.86
N ILE A 109 3.19 -0.35 8.77
CA ILE A 109 4.41 -0.76 8.06
C ILE A 109 4.32 -0.46 6.56
N LEU A 110 3.18 -0.73 5.92
CA LEU A 110 2.97 -0.40 4.51
C LEU A 110 3.02 1.12 4.26
N LEU A 111 2.45 1.92 5.16
CA LEU A 111 2.50 3.39 5.10
C LEU A 111 3.94 3.90 5.22
N ALA A 112 4.66 3.47 6.25
CA ALA A 112 6.03 3.91 6.51
C ALA A 112 7.00 3.56 5.36
N ASN A 113 6.70 2.51 4.60
CA ASN A 113 7.49 2.08 3.45
C ASN A 113 6.97 2.60 2.11
N GLY A 114 5.95 3.46 2.06
CA GLY A 114 5.43 4.04 0.81
C GLY A 114 4.61 3.07 -0.06
N LEU A 115 4.25 1.90 0.46
CA LEU A 115 3.38 0.92 -0.22
C LEU A 115 1.89 1.28 -0.09
N LEU A 116 1.55 1.98 1.00
CA LEU A 116 0.33 2.79 1.10
C LEU A 116 0.74 4.26 1.14
N LEU A 117 -0.07 5.11 0.54
CA LEU A 117 0.16 6.56 0.53
C LEU A 117 -0.67 7.27 1.59
N ASP A 118 -1.84 6.74 1.88
CA ASP A 118 -2.76 7.31 2.86
C ASP A 118 -3.75 6.25 3.35
N VAL A 119 -4.26 6.45 4.57
CA VAL A 119 -5.35 5.67 5.15
C VAL A 119 -6.34 6.62 5.81
N ARG A 120 -7.53 6.74 5.23
CA ARG A 120 -8.57 7.65 5.70
C ARG A 120 -9.64 6.94 6.49
N ASP A 121 -10.10 7.61 7.55
CA ASP A 121 -11.37 7.29 8.19
C ASP A 121 -12.50 8.02 7.48
N VAL A 122 -13.47 7.25 7.00
CA VAL A 122 -14.65 7.80 6.32
C VAL A 122 -15.90 7.40 7.09
N TRP A 123 -16.70 8.40 7.43
CA TRP A 123 -17.97 8.20 8.11
C TRP A 123 -19.10 8.25 7.11
N ILE A 124 -19.90 7.19 7.06
CA ILE A 124 -21.13 7.13 6.27
C ILE A 124 -22.27 6.85 7.25
N GLY A 125 -23.03 7.91 7.58
CA GLY A 125 -23.95 7.89 8.70
C GLY A 125 -23.21 7.69 10.03
N THR A 126 -23.60 6.67 10.79
CA THR A 126 -22.96 6.29 12.06
C THR A 126 -21.82 5.28 11.89
N ASN A 127 -21.61 4.76 10.67
CA ASN A 127 -20.64 3.72 10.40
C ASN A 127 -19.29 4.32 9.98
N ARG A 128 -18.21 3.81 10.57
CA ARG A 128 -16.82 4.18 10.27
C ARG A 128 -16.18 3.15 9.34
N TYR A 129 -15.70 3.61 8.20
CA TYR A 129 -14.99 2.82 7.20
C TYR A 129 -13.53 3.27 7.10
N LYS A 130 -12.69 2.37 6.58
CA LYS A 130 -11.30 2.65 6.26
C LYS A 130 -11.11 2.62 4.75
N TRP A 131 -10.51 3.67 4.22
CA TRP A 131 -10.05 3.73 2.83
C TRP A 131 -8.53 3.69 2.82
N TYR A 132 -7.97 2.80 2.00
CA TYR A 132 -6.54 2.56 1.86
C TYR A 132 -6.11 2.98 0.45
N PHE A 133 -5.19 3.94 0.35
CA PHE A 133 -4.68 4.41 -0.95
C PHE A 133 -3.39 3.66 -1.27
N VAL A 134 -3.49 2.66 -2.16
CA VAL A 134 -2.40 1.74 -2.47
C VAL A 134 -1.47 2.32 -3.52
N SER A 135 -0.16 2.22 -3.31
CA SER A 135 0.83 2.52 -4.35
C SER A 135 0.87 1.36 -5.36
N PHE A 136 0.18 1.51 -6.50
CA PHE A 136 -0.02 0.44 -7.48
C PHE A 136 1.15 0.17 -8.44
N CYS A 137 2.13 1.08 -8.51
CA CYS A 137 3.35 0.90 -9.31
C CYS A 137 4.44 1.87 -8.84
N PRO A 138 5.03 1.61 -7.66
CA PRO A 138 6.10 2.45 -7.16
C PRO A 138 7.36 2.30 -8.02
N ARG A 139 8.15 3.38 -8.08
CA ARG A 139 9.55 3.31 -8.49
C ARG A 139 10.35 2.71 -7.34
N ILE A 140 11.32 1.85 -7.66
CA ILE A 140 12.07 1.08 -6.66
C ILE A 140 13.56 1.27 -6.93
N SER A 141 14.32 1.61 -5.88
CA SER A 141 15.78 1.70 -5.90
C SER A 141 16.42 0.30 -5.94
N ASP A 142 17.73 0.24 -6.20
CA ASP A 142 18.43 -1.05 -6.28
C ASP A 142 18.50 -1.80 -4.95
N ASP A 143 18.52 -1.08 -3.84
CA ASP A 143 18.49 -1.60 -2.46
C ASP A 143 17.07 -1.81 -1.93
N GLY A 144 16.04 -1.58 -2.75
CA GLY A 144 14.67 -1.98 -2.46
C GLY A 144 13.86 -0.97 -1.65
N TYR A 145 14.21 0.31 -1.69
CA TYR A 145 13.35 1.40 -1.22
C TYR A 145 12.36 1.86 -2.30
N ILE A 146 11.21 2.35 -1.85
CA ILE A 146 10.28 3.05 -2.73
C ILE A 146 10.85 4.44 -2.98
N VAL A 147 10.85 4.88 -4.23
CA VAL A 147 11.34 6.19 -4.65
C VAL A 147 10.14 7.11 -4.89
N SER A 148 10.17 8.30 -4.29
CA SER A 148 9.15 9.33 -4.41
C SER A 148 9.11 9.93 -5.83
N GLU A 149 8.18 10.84 -6.07
CA GLU A 149 8.10 11.55 -7.35
C GLU A 149 9.32 12.46 -7.59
N GLU A 150 9.89 12.96 -6.50
CA GLU A 150 11.08 13.82 -6.46
C GLU A 150 12.39 13.04 -6.62
N GLY A 151 12.34 11.70 -6.62
CA GLY A 151 13.51 10.84 -6.73
C GLY A 151 14.18 10.49 -5.40
N GLU A 152 13.53 10.78 -4.27
CA GLU A 152 14.05 10.48 -2.94
C GLU A 152 13.57 9.12 -2.44
N GLU A 153 14.42 8.39 -1.72
CA GLU A 153 14.04 7.12 -1.10
C GLU A 153 13.16 7.34 0.13
N ILE A 154 12.06 6.59 0.21
CA ILE A 154 11.17 6.56 1.37
C ILE A 154 11.75 5.57 2.37
N VAL A 155 12.52 6.09 3.32
CA VAL A 155 13.13 5.32 4.42
C VAL A 155 12.19 5.33 5.63
N PRO A 156 11.74 4.17 6.13
CA PRO A 156 10.84 4.10 7.29
C PRO A 156 11.56 4.46 8.58
N ASP A 157 10.86 5.08 9.52
CA ASP A 157 11.31 5.17 10.91
C ASP A 157 11.42 3.76 11.51
N PRO A 158 12.59 3.32 12.04
CA PRO A 158 12.77 1.98 12.59
C PRO A 158 11.76 1.58 13.67
N SER A 159 11.20 2.55 14.40
CA SER A 159 10.21 2.32 15.45
C SER A 159 8.90 1.70 14.92
N VAL A 160 8.63 1.76 13.61
CA VAL A 160 7.47 1.08 13.01
C VAL A 160 7.52 -0.45 13.18
N TYR A 161 8.72 -1.00 13.39
CA TYR A 161 8.94 -2.43 13.51
C TYR A 161 8.84 -2.95 14.95
N GLU A 162 8.98 -2.07 15.95
CA GLU A 162 8.86 -2.38 17.39
C GLU A 162 7.41 -2.69 17.79
#